data_AF-A0A1G8M4C9-F1
#
_entry.id   AF-A0A1G8M4C9-F1
#
_cell.length_a   1.000
_cell.length_b   1.000
_cell.length_c   1.000
_cell.angle_alpha   90.00
_cell.angle_beta   90.00
_cell.angle_gamma   90.00
#
_symmetry.space_group_name_H-M   'P 1'
#
loop_
_entity.id
_entity.type
_entity.pdbx_description
1 polymer ?
#
loop_
_entity_poly.entity_id
_entity_poly.type
_entity_poly.pdbx_seq_one_letter_code
_entity_poly.pdbx_strand_id
1 'polypeptide(L)'
;MVTDRGVAVAQAARDLDVAESVLRRWMRELTAAPAAAFAGNGQMRADLAEIAALKKEVARLRRSVTSSGKRQLFRTGGDMRVAFVAKHRHIWPVSWLCDVPDVSRSGFHAWLNRPTSAREIHDAQLVTAIETSFKASYRSYGARRVWRDVLQEGLA
;
A
#
# COMPACT_ATOMS: atom_id res chain seq x y z
N MET A 1 47.41 24.43 -0.74
CA MET A 1 46.83 23.81 0.48
C MET A 1 47.73 24.08 1.67
N VAL A 2 47.29 23.91 2.93
CA VAL A 2 48.11 24.19 4.14
C VAL A 2 49.44 23.40 4.13
N THR A 3 49.44 22.21 3.55
CA THR A 3 50.61 21.36 3.30
C THR A 3 51.53 21.84 2.17
N ASP A 4 51.04 22.74 1.32
CA ASP A 4 51.72 23.21 0.09
C ASP A 4 52.29 24.62 0.26
N ARG A 5 51.87 25.33 1.32
CA ARG A 5 52.32 26.71 1.63
C ARG A 5 53.15 26.82 2.93
N GLY A 6 53.50 25.70 3.57
CA GLY A 6 54.36 25.68 4.76
C GLY A 6 53.78 26.39 6.00
N VAL A 7 52.46 26.60 6.06
CA VAL A 7 51.80 27.31 7.16
C VAL A 7 51.54 26.33 8.31
N ALA A 8 51.83 26.76 9.55
CA ALA A 8 51.55 25.95 10.74
C ALA A 8 50.04 25.67 10.87
N VAL A 9 49.70 24.42 11.19
CA VAL A 9 48.32 23.92 11.36
C VAL A 9 47.49 24.81 12.31
N ALA A 10 48.12 25.28 13.39
CA ALA A 10 47.49 26.17 14.35
C ALA A 10 47.15 27.56 13.77
N GLN A 11 47.97 28.09 12.87
CA GLN A 11 47.70 29.38 12.22
C GLN A 11 46.57 29.22 11.19
N ALA A 12 46.62 28.16 10.37
CA ALA A 12 45.56 27.86 9.42
C ALA A 12 44.21 27.60 10.11
N ALA A 13 44.20 26.99 11.29
CA ALA A 13 42.99 26.78 12.09
C ALA A 13 42.38 28.11 12.57
N ARG A 14 43.20 29.07 13.00
CA ARG A 14 42.75 30.42 13.39
C ARG A 14 42.24 31.22 12.20
N ASP A 15 42.94 31.17 11.07
CA ASP A 15 42.56 31.91 9.86
C ASP A 15 41.23 31.40 9.26
N LEU A 16 40.89 30.13 9.51
CA LEU A 16 39.66 29.49 9.05
C LEU A 16 38.55 29.46 10.12
N ASP A 17 38.80 29.97 11.33
CA ASP A 17 37.89 29.94 12.48
C ASP A 17 37.35 28.53 12.80
N VAL A 18 38.22 27.52 12.73
CA VAL A 18 37.89 26.12 13.01
C VAL A 18 38.82 25.58 14.09
N ALA A 19 38.29 24.76 15.00
CA ALA A 19 39.10 24.10 16.02
C ALA A 19 40.21 23.25 15.38
N GLU A 20 41.44 23.40 15.89
CA GLU A 20 42.63 22.70 15.36
C GLU A 20 42.46 21.17 15.31
N SER A 21 41.69 20.60 16.25
CA SER A 21 41.34 19.18 16.29
C SER A 21 40.54 18.72 15.06
N VAL A 22 39.66 19.57 14.53
CA VAL A 22 38.88 19.32 13.31
C VAL A 22 39.78 19.35 12.09
N LEU A 23 40.67 20.34 12.02
CA LEU A 23 41.63 20.47 10.91
C LEU A 23 42.61 19.29 10.88
N ARG A 24 43.11 18.84 12.05
CA ARG A 24 43.95 17.63 12.18
C ARG A 24 43.21 16.35 11.81
N ARG A 25 41.92 16.25 12.13
CA ARG A 25 41.09 15.13 11.68
C ARG A 25 40.95 15.11 10.16
N TRP A 26 40.61 16.24 9.54
CA TRP A 26 40.48 16.34 8.09
C TRP A 26 41.79 16.08 7.35
N MET A 27 42.93 16.54 7.87
CA MET A 27 44.24 16.20 7.30
C MET A 27 44.49 14.69 7.32
N ARG A 28 44.15 14.00 8.42
CA ARG A 28 44.27 12.53 8.51
C ARG A 28 43.34 11.80 7.53
N GLU A 29 42.10 12.25 7.42
CA GLU A 29 41.12 11.70 6.47
C GLU A 29 41.57 11.92 5.01
N LEU A 30 42.18 13.07 4.71
CA LEU A 30 42.79 13.38 3.41
C LEU A 30 43.98 12.50 3.06
N THR A 31 44.85 12.21 4.03
CA THR A 31 45.98 11.29 3.81
C THR A 31 45.53 9.83 3.70
N ALA A 32 44.54 9.41 4.49
CA ALA A 32 44.07 8.02 4.53
C ALA A 32 43.19 7.65 3.33
N ALA A 33 42.32 8.55 2.88
CA ALA A 33 41.41 8.32 1.77
C ALA A 33 41.11 9.64 1.04
N PRO A 34 41.92 10.02 0.04
CA PRO A 34 41.75 11.29 -0.69
C PRO A 34 40.36 11.46 -1.31
N ALA A 35 39.72 10.34 -1.68
CA ALA A 35 38.37 10.31 -2.24
C ALA A 35 37.24 10.49 -1.20
N ALA A 36 37.51 10.26 0.08
CA ALA A 36 36.55 10.38 1.18
C ALA A 36 36.79 11.62 2.06
N ALA A 37 37.89 12.35 1.81
CA ALA A 37 38.46 13.36 2.68
C ALA A 37 37.64 14.63 2.94
N PHE A 38 36.51 14.80 2.26
CA PHE A 38 35.61 15.93 2.46
C PHE A 38 34.17 15.45 2.57
N ALA A 39 33.93 14.49 3.46
CA ALA A 39 32.61 14.11 3.93
C ALA A 39 32.05 15.17 4.88
N GLY A 40 31.89 16.42 4.41
CA GLY A 40 30.88 17.29 5.00
C GLY A 40 29.54 16.53 4.98
N ASN A 41 28.72 16.69 6.01
CA ASN A 41 27.38 16.11 6.09
C ASN A 41 26.65 16.24 4.73
N GLY A 42 26.67 15.20 3.89
CA GLY A 42 26.24 15.35 2.49
C GLY A 42 26.98 14.53 1.41
N GLN A 43 27.90 13.62 1.73
CA GLN A 43 28.32 12.63 0.74
C GLN A 43 27.19 11.61 0.51
N MET A 44 26.49 11.77 -0.61
CA MET A 44 25.54 10.78 -1.11
C MET A 44 26.31 9.50 -1.44
N ARG A 45 26.40 8.58 -0.47
CA ARG A 45 26.92 7.21 -0.63
C ARG A 45 26.29 6.57 -1.87
N ALA A 46 27.00 5.70 -2.58
CA ALA A 46 26.42 4.85 -3.61
C ALA A 46 25.14 4.13 -3.11
N ASP A 47 25.12 3.79 -1.83
CA ASP A 47 23.97 3.30 -1.07
C ASP A 47 22.72 4.21 -1.19
N LEU A 48 22.88 5.54 -1.20
CA LEU A 48 21.78 6.50 -1.36
C LEU A 48 21.28 6.59 -2.82
N ALA A 49 22.15 6.36 -3.81
CA ALA A 49 21.74 6.26 -5.20
C ALA A 49 20.92 4.97 -5.44
N GLU A 50 21.33 3.87 -4.81
CA GLU A 50 20.60 2.61 -4.81
C GLU A 50 19.24 2.74 -4.12
N ILE A 51 19.20 3.40 -2.95
CA ILE A 51 17.95 3.75 -2.28
C ILE A 51 17.05 4.62 -3.16
N ALA A 52 17.62 5.58 -3.90
CA ALA A 52 16.84 6.43 -4.81
C ALA A 52 16.29 5.66 -6.02
N ALA A 53 17.06 4.75 -6.59
CA ALA A 53 16.64 3.87 -7.68
C ALA A 53 15.53 2.90 -7.21
N LEU A 54 15.73 2.25 -6.06
CA LEU A 54 14.73 1.37 -5.44
C LEU A 54 13.45 2.13 -5.11
N LYS A 55 13.53 3.38 -4.61
CA LYS A 55 12.36 4.24 -4.39
C LYS A 55 11.62 4.58 -5.69
N LYS A 56 12.35 4.87 -6.79
CA LYS A 56 11.74 5.11 -8.10
C LYS A 56 11.02 3.87 -8.64
N GLU A 57 11.61 2.69 -8.44
CA GLU A 57 11.04 1.43 -8.90
C GLU A 57 9.79 1.06 -8.09
N VAL A 58 9.84 1.24 -6.76
CA VAL A 58 8.64 1.13 -5.90
C VAL A 58 7.56 2.12 -6.35
N ALA A 59 7.90 3.36 -6.69
CA ALA A 59 6.93 4.34 -7.19
C ALA A 59 6.36 3.96 -8.57
N ARG A 60 7.13 3.28 -9.43
CA ARG A 60 6.68 2.75 -10.72
C ARG A 60 5.71 1.58 -10.54
N LEU A 61 6.09 0.59 -9.74
CA LEU A 61 5.26 -0.57 -9.42
C LEU A 61 3.98 -0.16 -8.70
N ARG A 62 4.05 0.85 -7.83
CA ARG A 62 2.85 1.42 -7.19
C ARG A 62 1.88 2.00 -8.21
N ARG A 63 2.39 2.74 -9.22
CA ARG A 63 1.57 3.31 -10.30
C ARG A 63 0.96 2.24 -11.21
N SER A 64 1.67 1.16 -11.53
CA SER A 64 1.13 0.10 -12.40
C SER A 64 -0.02 -0.67 -11.75
N VAL A 65 0.11 -1.04 -10.48
CA VAL A 65 -0.97 -1.68 -9.70
C VAL A 65 -2.19 -0.76 -9.61
N THR A 66 -1.95 0.54 -9.44
CA THR A 66 -3.01 1.56 -9.44
C THR A 66 -3.73 1.61 -10.78
N SER A 67 -3.00 1.60 -11.91
CA SER A 67 -3.59 1.66 -13.24
C SER A 67 -4.31 0.38 -13.67
N SER A 68 -3.82 -0.79 -13.26
CA SER A 68 -4.47 -2.08 -13.55
C SER A 68 -5.74 -2.26 -12.74
N GLY A 69 -5.76 -1.82 -11.47
CA GLY A 69 -6.97 -1.81 -10.64
C GLY A 69 -8.03 -0.85 -11.19
N LYS A 70 -7.63 0.35 -11.61
CA LYS A 70 -8.51 1.40 -12.15
C LYS A 70 -9.41 0.89 -13.29
N ARG A 71 -8.86 0.13 -14.24
CA ARG A 71 -9.61 -0.36 -15.41
C ARG A 71 -10.74 -1.34 -15.03
N GLN A 72 -10.58 -2.10 -13.94
CA GLN A 72 -11.60 -3.00 -13.39
C GLN A 72 -12.59 -2.26 -12.47
N LEU A 73 -12.14 -1.21 -11.78
CA LEU A 73 -12.89 -0.48 -10.74
C LEU A 73 -13.86 0.58 -11.28
N PHE A 74 -13.60 1.16 -12.46
CA PHE A 74 -14.42 2.24 -13.03
C PHE A 74 -15.71 1.76 -13.71
N ARG A 75 -16.00 0.45 -13.71
CA ARG A 75 -17.22 -0.11 -14.30
C ARG A 75 -18.21 -0.69 -13.29
N THR A 76 -17.91 -0.66 -11.99
CA THR A 76 -18.71 -1.40 -11.03
C THR A 76 -18.89 -0.69 -9.69
N GLY A 77 -20.05 -0.92 -9.06
CA GLY A 77 -20.52 -0.22 -7.87
C GLY A 77 -19.62 -0.35 -6.64
N GLY A 78 -19.98 0.37 -5.57
CA GLY A 78 -19.19 0.51 -4.34
C GLY A 78 -18.64 -0.81 -3.80
N ASP A 79 -19.45 -1.88 -3.77
CA ASP A 79 -19.06 -3.18 -3.22
C ASP A 79 -17.87 -3.84 -3.93
N MET A 80 -17.73 -3.69 -5.25
CA MET A 80 -16.57 -4.25 -5.96
C MET A 80 -15.27 -3.51 -5.62
N ARG A 81 -15.35 -2.22 -5.30
CA ARG A 81 -14.18 -1.44 -4.89
C ARG A 81 -13.65 -1.92 -3.55
N VAL A 82 -14.55 -2.15 -2.60
CA VAL A 82 -14.19 -2.65 -1.28
C VAL A 82 -13.75 -4.12 -1.32
N ALA A 83 -14.37 -4.94 -2.20
CA ALA A 83 -13.96 -6.32 -2.44
C ALA A 83 -12.55 -6.44 -3.02
N PHE A 84 -12.14 -5.52 -3.90
CA PHE A 84 -10.76 -5.47 -4.42
C PHE A 84 -9.74 -5.23 -3.29
N VAL A 85 -10.02 -4.28 -2.40
CA VAL A 85 -9.18 -4.02 -1.21
C VAL A 85 -9.11 -5.27 -0.32
N ALA A 86 -10.24 -5.94 -0.10
CA ALA A 86 -10.29 -7.16 0.71
C ALA A 86 -9.46 -8.31 0.10
N LYS A 87 -9.50 -8.49 -1.23
CA LYS A 87 -8.74 -9.52 -1.93
C LYS A 87 -7.23 -9.29 -1.83
N HIS A 88 -6.77 -8.05 -1.94
CA HIS A 88 -5.34 -7.72 -2.01
C HIS A 88 -4.70 -7.34 -0.66
N ARG A 89 -5.46 -7.34 0.45
CA ARG A 89 -5.01 -6.94 1.80
C ARG A 89 -3.80 -7.70 2.36
N HIS A 90 -3.50 -8.87 1.82
CA HIS A 90 -2.38 -9.72 2.25
C HIS A 90 -1.06 -9.38 1.54
N ILE A 91 -1.14 -8.69 0.40
CA ILE A 91 0.03 -8.32 -0.42
C ILE A 91 0.49 -6.91 -0.05
N TRP A 92 -0.45 -6.03 0.26
CA TRP A 92 -0.18 -4.61 0.47
C TRP A 92 -0.95 -4.06 1.67
N PRO A 93 -0.40 -3.04 2.36
CA PRO A 93 -1.08 -2.42 3.50
C PRO A 93 -2.40 -1.78 3.05
N VAL A 94 -3.44 -1.95 3.87
CA VAL A 94 -4.81 -1.45 3.59
C VAL A 94 -4.82 0.06 3.37
N SER A 95 -3.97 0.81 4.07
CA SER A 95 -3.80 2.26 3.88
C SER A 95 -3.52 2.62 2.42
N TRP A 96 -2.67 1.85 1.75
CA TRP A 96 -2.29 2.05 0.36
C TRP A 96 -3.33 1.51 -0.63
N LEU A 97 -3.96 0.38 -0.29
CA LEU A 97 -5.01 -0.20 -1.12
C LEU A 97 -6.28 0.65 -1.17
N CYS A 98 -6.58 1.42 -0.12
CA CYS A 98 -7.72 2.34 -0.05
C CYS A 98 -7.54 3.61 -0.91
N ASP A 99 -6.29 4.05 -1.11
CA ASP A 99 -5.99 5.28 -1.87
C ASP A 99 -6.26 5.12 -3.38
N VAL A 100 -6.12 3.89 -3.91
CA VAL A 100 -6.28 3.58 -5.35
C VAL A 100 -7.74 3.63 -5.83
N PRO A 101 -8.71 3.00 -5.15
CA PRO A 101 -10.13 3.00 -5.51
C PRO A 101 -10.94 4.17 -4.92
N ASP A 102 -10.32 5.09 -4.20
CA ASP A 102 -10.98 6.18 -3.46
C ASP A 102 -12.00 5.65 -2.43
N VAL A 103 -11.59 4.65 -1.65
CA VAL A 103 -12.40 4.05 -0.59
C VAL A 103 -11.88 4.55 0.74
N SER A 104 -12.74 5.16 1.56
CA SER A 104 -12.34 5.57 2.91
C SER A 104 -12.00 4.34 3.77
N ARG A 105 -10.96 4.44 4.61
CA ARG A 105 -10.57 3.35 5.52
C ARG A 105 -11.73 2.96 6.45
N SER A 106 -12.48 3.96 6.94
CA SER A 106 -13.69 3.74 7.74
C SER A 106 -14.78 3.01 6.94
N GLY A 107 -14.98 3.35 5.66
CA GLY A 107 -15.91 2.66 4.77
C GLY A 107 -15.51 1.20 4.51
N PHE A 108 -14.20 0.93 4.34
CA PHE A 108 -13.68 -0.43 4.21
C PHE A 108 -13.93 -1.28 5.47
N HIS A 109 -13.66 -0.73 6.65
CA HIS A 109 -13.91 -1.45 7.91
C HIS A 109 -15.41 -1.59 8.21
N ALA A 110 -16.23 -0.59 7.87
CA ALA A 110 -17.68 -0.68 8.00
C ALA A 110 -18.27 -1.73 7.06
N TRP A 111 -17.72 -1.89 5.85
CA TRP A 111 -18.10 -2.94 4.91
C TRP A 111 -17.64 -4.33 5.38
N LEU A 112 -16.42 -4.45 5.90
CA LEU A 112 -15.91 -5.71 6.48
C LEU A 112 -16.75 -6.19 7.66
N ASN A 113 -17.16 -5.26 8.52
CA ASN A 113 -17.95 -5.54 9.72
C ASN A 113 -19.45 -5.41 9.44
N ARG A 114 -19.86 -5.28 8.18
CA ARG A 114 -21.26 -5.07 7.84
C ARG A 114 -22.03 -6.32 8.27
N PRO A 115 -22.95 -6.21 9.24
CA PRO A 115 -23.81 -7.34 9.55
C PRO A 115 -24.67 -7.64 8.30
N THR A 116 -24.92 -8.92 8.05
CA THR A 116 -25.87 -9.34 7.01
C THR A 116 -27.17 -8.59 7.21
N SER A 117 -27.62 -7.91 6.15
CA SER A 117 -28.82 -7.09 6.27
C SER A 117 -30.05 -7.98 6.48
N ALA A 118 -31.10 -7.47 7.13
CA ALA A 118 -32.34 -8.22 7.30
C ALA A 118 -32.91 -8.73 5.96
N ARG A 119 -32.71 -7.97 4.86
CA ARG A 119 -33.05 -8.40 3.50
C ARG A 119 -32.20 -9.56 3.03
N GLU A 120 -30.90 -9.53 3.26
CA GLU A 120 -29.99 -10.59 2.82
C GLU A 120 -30.23 -11.89 3.59
N ILE A 121 -30.60 -11.80 4.87
CA ILE A 121 -31.07 -12.94 5.67
C ILE A 121 -32.36 -13.49 5.09
N HIS A 122 -33.32 -12.64 4.77
CA HIS A 122 -34.59 -13.03 4.16
C HIS A 122 -34.42 -13.64 2.77
N ASP A 123 -33.56 -13.06 1.92
CA ASP A 123 -33.22 -13.58 0.60
C ASP A 123 -32.54 -14.95 0.71
N ALA A 124 -31.65 -15.14 1.70
CA ALA A 124 -31.05 -16.46 1.96
C ALA A 124 -32.08 -17.51 2.40
N GLN A 125 -33.08 -17.11 3.21
CA GLN A 125 -34.20 -17.97 3.59
C GLN A 125 -35.05 -18.33 2.35
N LEU A 126 -35.37 -17.36 1.50
CA LEU A 126 -36.11 -17.56 0.25
C LEU A 126 -35.37 -18.52 -0.70
N VAL A 127 -34.06 -18.34 -0.89
CA VAL A 127 -33.25 -19.23 -1.74
C VAL A 127 -33.27 -20.66 -1.19
N THR A 128 -33.15 -20.82 0.12
CA THR A 128 -33.18 -22.14 0.78
C THR A 128 -34.54 -22.84 0.57
N ALA A 129 -35.64 -22.11 0.71
CA ALA A 129 -36.99 -22.61 0.48
C ALA A 129 -37.22 -23.00 -0.98
N ILE A 130 -36.79 -22.14 -1.91
CA ILE A 130 -36.82 -22.40 -3.35
C ILE A 130 -36.05 -23.70 -3.69
N GLU A 131 -34.84 -23.86 -3.18
CA GLU A 131 -34.04 -25.07 -3.42
C GLU A 131 -34.70 -26.31 -2.83
N THR A 132 -35.31 -26.19 -1.66
CA THR A 132 -35.96 -27.31 -0.95
C THR A 132 -37.19 -27.79 -1.71
N SER A 133 -38.10 -26.89 -2.09
CA SER A 133 -39.26 -27.21 -2.94
C SER A 133 -38.79 -27.81 -4.29
N PHE A 134 -37.80 -27.21 -4.93
CA PHE A 134 -37.30 -27.72 -6.22
C PHE A 134 -36.71 -29.13 -6.12
N LYS A 135 -35.96 -29.43 -5.05
CA LYS A 135 -35.41 -30.78 -4.79
C LYS A 135 -36.50 -31.77 -4.41
N ALA A 136 -37.46 -31.38 -3.58
CA ALA A 136 -38.60 -32.21 -3.16
C ALA A 136 -39.45 -32.66 -4.35
N SER A 137 -39.59 -31.81 -5.38
CA SER A 137 -40.32 -32.13 -6.61
C SER A 137 -39.48 -32.84 -7.68
N TYR A 138 -38.35 -33.47 -7.31
CA TYR A 138 -37.43 -34.11 -8.26
C TYR A 138 -36.99 -33.19 -9.41
N ARG A 139 -36.87 -31.87 -9.15
CA ARG A 139 -36.46 -30.86 -10.13
C ARG A 139 -37.44 -30.71 -11.32
N SER A 140 -38.67 -31.20 -11.17
CA SER A 140 -39.72 -31.11 -12.18
C SER A 140 -40.52 -29.81 -12.12
N TYR A 141 -40.55 -29.16 -10.96
CA TYR A 141 -41.34 -27.94 -10.76
C TYR A 141 -40.64 -26.73 -11.38
N GLY A 142 -41.38 -26.00 -12.21
CA GLY A 142 -40.95 -24.70 -12.72
C GLY A 142 -41.20 -23.57 -11.72
N ALA A 143 -40.64 -22.39 -12.00
CA ALA A 143 -40.62 -21.22 -11.10
C ALA A 143 -41.98 -20.87 -10.46
N ARG A 144 -43.09 -21.00 -11.21
CA ARG A 144 -44.43 -20.68 -10.69
C ARG A 144 -44.95 -21.66 -9.62
N ARG A 145 -44.58 -22.94 -9.70
CA ARG A 145 -45.00 -23.94 -8.71
C ARG A 145 -44.15 -23.87 -7.46
N VAL A 146 -42.83 -23.74 -7.65
CA VAL A 146 -41.89 -23.49 -6.55
C VAL A 146 -42.27 -22.23 -5.77
N TRP A 147 -42.60 -21.13 -6.46
CA TRP A 147 -43.07 -19.92 -5.79
C TRP A 147 -44.36 -20.10 -5.00
N ARG A 148 -45.26 -20.99 -5.46
CA ARG A 148 -46.50 -21.29 -4.75
C ARG A 148 -46.23 -22.07 -3.46
N ASP A 149 -45.28 -22.99 -3.48
CA ASP A 149 -44.84 -23.73 -2.30
C ASP A 149 -44.17 -22.80 -1.29
N VAL A 150 -43.27 -21.91 -1.76
CA VAL A 150 -42.61 -20.89 -0.92
C VAL A 150 -43.62 -19.91 -0.30
N LEU A 151 -44.69 -19.56 -1.03
CA LEU A 151 -45.82 -18.77 -0.49
C LEU A 151 -46.61 -19.54 0.59
N GLN A 152 -46.79 -20.85 0.44
CA GLN A 152 -47.45 -21.67 1.46
C GLN A 152 -46.59 -21.83 2.73
N GLU A 153 -45.27 -21.78 2.59
CA GLU A 153 -44.32 -21.78 3.70
C GLU A 153 -44.28 -20.44 4.46
N GLY A 154 -44.98 -19.40 3.98
CA GLY A 154 -45.10 -18.10 4.67
C GLY A 154 -43.85 -17.22 4.61
N LEU A 155 -42.98 -17.47 3.63
CA LEU A 155 -41.68 -16.79 3.47
C LEU A 155 -41.73 -15.58 2.52
N ALA A 156 -42.90 -15.21 2.00
CA ALA A 156 -43.09 -14.15 1.01
C ALA A 156 -44.10 -13.08 1.47
#